data_AF-A0A2P2LXW9-F1
#
_entry.id   AF-A0A2P2LXW9-F1
#
_cell.length_a   1.000
_cell.length_b   1.000
_cell.length_c   1.000
_cell.angle_alpha   90.00
_cell.angle_beta   90.00
_cell.angle_gamma   90.00
#
_symmetry.space_group_name_H-M   'P 1'
#
loop_
_entity.id
_entity.type
_entity.pdbx_description
1 polymer ?
#
loop_
_entity_poly.entity_id
_entity_poly.type
_entity_poly.pdbx_seq_one_letter_code
_entity_poly.pdbx_strand_id
1 'polypeptide(L)' 'MDVFELLSGYHATYGLYYVDMDDPDLKRQPKLSAHWYSQFLKGKTVSFDGIIELEKNLSSLPHGRSAQ' A
#
# COMPACT_ATOMS: atom_id res chain seq x y z
N MET A 1 -2.65 -5.54 -6.67
CA MET A 1 -3.31 -5.83 -5.38
C MET A 1 -2.77 -7.15 -4.88
N ASP A 2 -2.92 -7.45 -3.60
CA ASP A 2 -2.42 -8.70 -3.03
C ASP A 2 -3.32 -9.87 -3.43
N VAL A 3 -2.68 -10.97 -3.82
CA VAL A 3 -3.31 -12.19 -4.33
C VAL A 3 -2.60 -13.39 -3.68
N PHE A 4 -3.13 -14.59 -3.89
CA PHE A 4 -2.49 -15.83 -3.49
C PHE A 4 -1.15 -16.03 -4.20
N GLU A 5 -0.09 -16.21 -3.43
CA GLU A 5 1.25 -16.52 -3.95
C GLU A 5 1.51 -18.04 -3.87
N LEU A 6 1.99 -18.63 -4.96
CA LEU A 6 2.09 -20.09 -5.11
C LEU A 6 2.93 -20.77 -4.01
N LEU A 7 4.01 -20.12 -3.57
CA LEU A 7 4.98 -20.71 -2.64
C LEU A 7 4.79 -20.27 -1.18
N SER A 8 4.02 -19.21 -0.94
CA SER A 8 3.88 -18.57 0.37
C SER A 8 2.43 -18.34 0.77
N GLY A 9 1.46 -18.76 -0.04
CA GLY A 9 0.06 -18.45 0.16
C GLY A 9 -0.18 -16.95 0.30
N TYR A 10 -0.92 -16.55 1.32
CA TYR A 10 -1.19 -15.13 1.62
C TYR A 10 -0.17 -14.50 2.59
N HIS A 11 0.92 -15.20 2.92
CA HIS A 11 1.94 -14.67 3.84
C HIS A 11 2.87 -13.65 3.19
N ALA A 12 3.10 -13.76 1.88
CA ALA A 12 3.86 -12.77 1.13
C ALA A 12 2.90 -11.91 0.31
N THR A 13 3.21 -10.62 0.21
CA THR A 13 2.38 -9.67 -0.54
C THR A 13 3.24 -8.81 -1.47
N TYR A 14 2.90 -8.79 -2.75
CA TYR A 14 3.65 -8.03 -3.77
C TYR A 14 2.80 -6.96 -4.48
N GLY A 15 1.51 -6.89 -4.15
CA GLY A 15 0.61 -5.93 -4.75
C GLY A 15 0.80 -4.52 -4.20
N LEU A 16 0.48 -3.53 -5.04
CA LEU A 16 0.37 -2.13 -4.63
C LEU A 16 -0.78 -1.85 -3.66
N TYR A 17 -1.75 -2.78 -3.54
CA TYR A 17 -2.91 -2.64 -2.66
C TYR A 17 -3.03 -3.88 -1.79
N TYR A 18 -3.18 -3.67 -0.48
CA TYR A 18 -3.60 -4.69 0.46
C TYR A 18 -5.09 -4.98 0.30
N VAL A 19 -5.47 -6.24 0.46
CA VAL A 19 -6.86 -6.69 0.47
C VAL A 19 -7.14 -7.27 1.84
N ASP A 20 -8.14 -6.72 2.54
CA ASP A 20 -8.65 -7.32 3.76
C ASP A 20 -9.50 -8.53 3.39
N MET A 21 -8.99 -9.73 3.69
CA MET A 21 -9.66 -10.99 3.36
C MET A 21 -10.73 -11.39 4.39
N ASP A 22 -10.73 -10.74 5.57
CA ASP A 22 -11.73 -10.94 6.61
C ASP A 22 -12.95 -10.03 6.39
N ASP A 23 -12.80 -8.96 5.59
CA ASP A 23 -13.89 -8.10 5.14
C ASP A 23 -14.68 -8.77 4.00
N PRO A 24 -16.01 -9.00 4.15
CA PRO A 24 -16.83 -9.60 3.09
C PRO A 24 -16.86 -8.77 1.80
N ASP A 25 -16.62 -7.47 1.88
CA ASP A 25 -16.55 -6.58 0.73
C ASP A 25 -15.14 -6.55 0.08
N LEU A 26 -14.19 -7.32 0.65
CA LEU A 26 -12.79 -7.43 0.19
C LEU A 26 -12.15 -6.06 -0.03
N LYS A 27 -12.23 -5.22 1.00
CA LYS A 27 -11.85 -3.82 0.91
C LYS A 27 -10.35 -3.69 0.59
N ARG A 28 -10.06 -2.87 -0.42
CA ARG A 28 -8.69 -2.64 -0.92
C ARG A 28 -8.12 -1.38 -0.31
N GLN A 29 -6.94 -1.50 0.31
CA GLN A 29 -6.21 -0.38 0.89
C GLN A 29 -4.93 -0.11 0.07
N PRO A 30 -4.70 1.11 -0.44
CA PRO A 30 -3.46 1.44 -1.13
C PRO A 30 -2.27 1.38 -0.17
N LYS A 31 -1.19 0.71 -0.58
CA LYS A 31 0.10 0.74 0.15
C LYS A 31 0.87 2.00 -0.21
N LEU A 32 1.92 2.31 0.56
CA LEU A 32 2.84 3.40 0.25
C LEU A 32 3.40 3.30 -1.18
N SER A 33 3.70 2.08 -1.63
CA SER A 33 4.17 1.80 -3.00
C SER A 33 3.15 2.21 -4.07
N ALA A 34 1.84 2.09 -3.83
CA ALA A 34 0.82 2.59 -4.77
C ALA A 34 0.90 4.10 -4.94
N HIS A 35 1.01 4.82 -3.81
CA HIS A 35 1.10 6.27 -3.82
C HIS A 35 2.38 6.75 -4.49
N TRP A 36 3.52 6.15 -4.13
CA TRP A 36 4.81 6.45 -4.78
C TRP A 36 4.74 6.20 -6.29
N TYR A 37 4.27 5.02 -6.70
CA TYR A 37 4.19 4.64 -8.12
C TYR A 37 3.25 5.57 -8.89
N SER A 38 2.15 6.01 -8.27
CA SER A 38 1.23 7.01 -8.86
C SER A 38 1.93 8.36 -9.11
N GLN A 39 2.76 8.84 -8.18
CA GLN A 39 3.51 10.10 -8.38
C GLN A 39 4.60 9.92 -9.44
N PHE A 40 5.29 8.78 -9.44
CA PHE A 40 6.28 8.43 -10.47
C PHE A 40 5.66 8.46 -11.87
N LEU A 41 4.52 7.82 -12.07
CA LEU A 41 3.80 7.83 -13.35
C LEU A 41 3.32 9.23 -13.77
N LYS A 42 3.10 10.14 -12.81
CA LYS A 42 2.79 11.56 -13.06
C LYS A 42 4.03 12.40 -13.38
N GLY A 43 5.20 11.78 -13.52
CA GLY A 43 6.47 12.47 -13.83
C GLY A 43 7.02 13.29 -12.67
N LYS A 44 6.56 13.04 -11.43
CA LYS A 44 7.07 13.74 -10.26
C LYS A 44 8.25 12.97 -9.68
N THR A 45 9.35 13.68 -9.46
CA THR A 45 10.48 13.15 -8.69
C THR A 45 10.09 13.14 -7.22
N VAL A 46 9.96 11.95 -6.64
CA VAL A 46 9.69 11.80 -5.21
C VAL A 46 11.04 11.76 -4.49
N SER A 47 11.38 12.83 -3.76
CA SER A 47 12.55 12.86 -2.88
C SER A 47 12.29 12.00 -1.64
N PHE A 48 13.36 11.66 -0.92
CA PHE A 48 13.26 10.94 0.36
C PHE A 48 12.38 11.70 1.38
N ASP A 49 12.51 13.02 1.43
CA ASP A 49 11.67 13.87 2.28
C ASP A 49 10.18 13.77 1.89
N GLY A 50 9.90 13.71 0.58
CA GLY A 50 8.54 13.52 0.07
C GLY A 50 7.95 12.15 0.42
N ILE A 51 8.78 11.11 0.56
CA ILE A 51 8.34 9.79 1.03
C ILE A 51 8.00 9.84 2.51
N ILE A 52 8.84 10.47 3.34
CA ILE A 52 8.58 10.63 4.78
C ILE A 52 7.29 11.41 5.03
N GLU A 53 7.05 12.48 4.26
CA GLU A 53 5.82 13.25 4.35
C GLU A 53 4.60 12.41 3.95
N LEU A 54 4.71 11.62 2.88
CA LEU A 54 3.65 10.73 2.42
C LEU A 54 3.31 9.65 3.47
N GLU A 55 4.30 9.08 4.14
CA GLU A 55 4.09 8.13 5.25
C GLU A 55 3.40 8.78 6.45
N LYS A 56 3.78 10.01 6.81
CA LYS A 56 3.12 10.79 7.87
C LYS A 56 1.66 11.10 7.53
N ASN A 57 1.39 11.47 6.28
CA ASN A 57 0.03 11.72 5.79
C ASN A 57 -0.81 10.42 5.79
N LEU A 58 -0.21 9.28 5.45
CA LEU A 58 -0.91 7.99 5.45
C LEU A 58 -1.20 7.48 6.86
N SER A 59 -0.27 7.70 7.81
CA SER A 59 -0.41 7.30 9.22
C SER A 59 -1.35 8.20 10.02
N SER A 60 -1.61 9.43 9.55
CA SER A 60 -2.57 10.36 10.17
C SER A 60 -4.02 10.15 9.71
N LEU A 61 -4.27 9.28 8.72
CA LEU A 61 -5.62 8.86 8.37
C LEU A 61 -6.22 7.99 9.49
N PRO A 62 -7.48 8.24 9.89
CA PRO A 62 -8.12 7.43 10.93
C PRO A 62 -8.37 6.03 10.37
N HIS A 63 -7.61 5.07 10.91
CA HIS A 63 -7.71 3.63 10.72
C HIS A 63 -7.34 3.06 9.34
N GLY A 64 -6.12 2.53 9.28
CA GLY A 64 -5.70 1.47 8.37
C GLY A 64 -4.32 1.01 8.81
N ARG A 65 -4.27 0.00 9.68
CA ARG A 65 -3.02 -0.54 10.25
C ARG A 65 -1.98 -0.76 9.14
N SER A 66 -0.82 -0.14 9.29
CA SER A 66 0.40 -0.50 8.58
C SER A 66 0.74 -1.94 8.94
N ALA A 67 0.46 -2.87 8.02
CA ALA A 67 1.10 -4.17 8.03
C ALA A 67 2.56 -3.96 7.61
N GLN A 68 3.45 -4.42 8.49
CA GLN A 68 4.91 -4.41 8.35
C GLN A 68 5.37 -5.20 7.12
#